data_AF-A0AAQ4DUI0-F1
#
_entry.id   AF-A0AAQ4DUI0-F1
#
_cell.length_a   1.000
_cell.length_b   1.000
_cell.length_c   1.000
_cell.angle_alpha   90.00
_cell.angle_beta   90.00
_cell.angle_gamma   90.00
#
_symmetry.space_group_name_H-M   'P 1'
#
loop_
_entity.id
_entity.type
_entity.pdbx_description
1 polymer ?
#
loop_
_entity_poly.entity_id
_entity_poly.type
_entity_poly.pdbx_seq_one_letter_code
_entity_poly.pdbx_strand_id
1 'polypeptide(L)'
;MLTAFKKLVGNSGGDGGGGCAATGGGKHQPPSGMQAMEQSLQKRFARGVQYNMKIVIKGDRNVGKSCLLLRLQGQPFKEEYLPSDEIQVASIQWSYKATDDIVKVEVWDVVDKGKKRKPIKGLKLDNTVADAQGMPEEAALDAEFIDVYKGTNGVVMMLDITKQ
;
A
#
# COMPACT_ATOMS: atom_id res chain seq x y z
N MET A 1 15.45 -39.04 -15.14
CA MET A 1 16.20 -38.85 -16.39
C MET A 1 15.26 -38.23 -17.40
N LEU A 2 15.46 -36.95 -17.72
CA LEU A 2 14.60 -36.17 -18.63
C LEU A 2 15.33 -36.02 -19.96
N THR A 3 14.77 -36.60 -21.02
CA THR A 3 15.36 -36.59 -22.36
C THR A 3 14.92 -35.35 -23.13
N ALA A 4 15.92 -34.66 -23.69
CA ALA A 4 15.82 -33.46 -24.50
C ALA A 4 15.03 -33.68 -25.81
N PHE A 5 14.18 -32.71 -26.17
CA PHE A 5 13.71 -32.52 -27.54
C PHE A 5 14.19 -31.18 -28.07
N LYS A 6 15.15 -31.29 -28.99
CA LYS A 6 15.71 -30.24 -29.83
C LYS A 6 14.83 -30.15 -31.08
N LYS A 7 14.17 -29.01 -31.32
CA LYS A 7 13.61 -28.70 -32.64
C LYS A 7 14.22 -27.41 -33.17
N LEU A 8 15.18 -27.64 -34.05
CA LEU A 8 15.84 -26.70 -34.93
C LEU A 8 14.91 -26.51 -36.15
N VAL A 9 14.55 -25.27 -36.48
CA VAL A 9 14.06 -24.92 -37.82
C VAL A 9 14.97 -23.81 -38.33
N GLY A 10 15.84 -24.17 -39.27
CA GLY A 10 16.61 -23.24 -40.07
C GLY A 10 15.74 -22.69 -41.21
N ASN A 11 16.04 -21.47 -41.63
CA ASN A 11 15.57 -20.90 -42.88
C ASN A 11 16.77 -20.25 -43.59
N SER A 12 17.39 -20.99 -44.50
CA SER A 12 18.36 -20.51 -45.51
C SER A 12 17.64 -19.44 -46.37
N GLY A 13 18.19 -18.23 -46.58
CA GLY A 13 19.20 -17.92 -47.61
C GLY A 13 18.70 -18.32 -49.00
N GLY A 14 18.51 -17.48 -50.01
CA GLY A 14 18.70 -16.06 -50.28
C GLY A 14 18.56 -15.91 -51.80
N ASP A 15 17.94 -14.85 -52.32
CA ASP A 15 18.10 -14.48 -53.74
C ASP A 15 17.77 -12.99 -53.95
N GLY A 16 18.52 -12.34 -54.84
CA GLY A 16 18.73 -10.89 -54.85
C GLY A 16 17.93 -10.06 -55.86
N GLY A 17 18.32 -8.79 -55.98
CA GLY A 17 17.90 -7.88 -57.05
C GLY A 17 17.66 -6.45 -56.56
N GLY A 18 18.51 -5.50 -56.99
CA GLY A 18 18.60 -4.13 -56.47
C GLY A 18 17.50 -3.15 -56.86
N GLY A 19 17.47 -2.01 -56.17
CA GLY A 19 16.63 -0.85 -56.48
C GLY A 19 16.59 0.16 -55.34
N CYS A 20 16.69 1.45 -55.67
CA CYS A 20 17.09 2.57 -54.83
C CYS A 20 15.95 3.33 -54.12
N ALA A 21 16.37 4.21 -53.19
CA ALA A 21 15.72 5.43 -52.66
C ALA A 21 14.97 5.39 -51.29
N ALA A 22 15.61 6.10 -50.34
CA ALA A 22 15.07 7.10 -49.43
C ALA A 22 13.82 6.80 -48.57
N THR A 23 13.99 6.71 -47.25
CA THR A 23 13.72 7.82 -46.27
C THR A 23 13.65 7.24 -44.85
N GLY A 24 14.33 7.92 -43.92
CA GLY A 24 14.47 7.50 -42.53
C GLY A 24 13.17 7.58 -41.75
N GLY A 25 12.80 6.46 -41.13
CA GLY A 25 11.83 6.36 -40.05
C GLY A 25 12.37 5.39 -39.01
N GLY A 26 13.30 5.87 -38.17
CA GLY A 26 13.92 5.07 -37.12
C GLY A 26 12.91 4.64 -36.07
N LYS A 27 12.35 3.44 -36.22
CA LYS A 27 11.72 2.72 -35.09
C LYS A 27 12.83 2.37 -34.12
N HIS A 28 12.92 3.07 -32.99
CA HIS A 28 13.77 2.68 -31.88
C HIS A 28 13.34 1.30 -31.39
N GLN A 29 14.05 0.27 -31.85
CA GLN A 29 13.92 -1.08 -31.33
C GLN A 29 14.64 -1.12 -29.98
N PRO A 30 13.95 -1.43 -28.87
CA PRO A 30 14.60 -1.49 -27.57
C PRO A 30 15.68 -2.58 -27.56
N PRO A 31 16.76 -2.38 -26.78
CA PRO A 31 17.89 -3.30 -26.74
C PRO A 31 17.45 -4.73 -26.40
N SER A 32 18.05 -5.69 -27.11
CA SER A 32 17.75 -7.12 -26.98
C SER A 32 17.91 -7.58 -25.53
N GLY A 33 16.82 -8.10 -24.95
CA GLY A 33 16.74 -8.50 -23.53
C GLY A 33 15.76 -7.66 -22.71
N MET A 34 15.36 -6.49 -23.21
CA MET A 34 14.35 -5.64 -22.59
C MET A 34 13.01 -5.90 -23.28
N GLN A 35 12.13 -6.70 -22.65
CA GLN A 35 10.75 -6.81 -23.12
C GLN A 35 10.12 -5.42 -23.07
N ALA A 36 9.76 -4.89 -24.25
CA ALA A 36 9.00 -3.67 -24.34
C ALA A 36 7.72 -3.86 -23.51
N MET A 37 7.50 -2.99 -22.53
CA MET A 37 6.28 -3.02 -21.73
C MET A 37 5.08 -2.94 -22.68
N GLU A 38 4.16 -3.88 -22.53
CA GLU A 38 3.01 -4.01 -23.43
C GLU A 38 2.16 -2.72 -23.41
N GLN A 39 1.63 -2.32 -24.57
CA GLN A 39 1.05 -0.98 -24.76
C GLN A 39 -0.18 -0.74 -23.86
N SER A 40 -0.92 -1.78 -23.49
CA SER A 40 -2.00 -1.65 -22.51
C SER A 40 -1.44 -1.34 -21.11
N LEU A 41 -0.36 -2.00 -20.69
CA LEU A 41 0.33 -1.67 -19.44
C LEU A 41 0.90 -0.25 -19.47
N GLN A 42 1.51 0.20 -20.56
CA GLN A 42 1.98 1.60 -20.68
C GLN A 42 0.83 2.61 -20.57
N LYS A 43 -0.33 2.38 -21.21
CA LYS A 43 -1.52 3.24 -21.05
C LYS A 43 -2.10 3.24 -19.64
N ARG A 44 -1.97 2.12 -18.91
CA ARG A 44 -2.40 2.00 -17.50
C ARG A 44 -1.48 2.76 -16.57
N PHE A 45 -0.16 2.64 -16.75
CA PHE A 45 0.82 3.39 -15.94
C PHE A 45 0.93 4.87 -16.30
N ALA A 46 0.67 5.24 -17.56
CA ALA A 46 0.70 6.64 -18.01
C ALA A 46 -0.38 7.50 -17.35
N ARG A 47 -1.48 6.91 -16.87
CA ARG A 47 -2.58 7.63 -16.21
C ARG A 47 -2.38 7.82 -14.70
N GLY A 48 -1.42 7.14 -14.08
CA GLY A 48 -1.15 7.25 -12.64
C GLY A 48 -2.31 6.79 -11.74
N VAL A 49 -2.24 7.15 -10.46
CA VAL A 49 -3.34 6.93 -9.49
C VAL A 49 -4.41 8.00 -9.74
N GLN A 50 -5.63 7.57 -10.06
CA GLN A 50 -6.73 8.47 -10.38
C GLN A 50 -7.38 9.08 -9.13
N TYR A 51 -7.50 8.28 -8.08
CA TYR A 51 -8.14 8.71 -6.83
C TYR A 51 -7.33 8.25 -5.63
N ASN A 52 -7.06 9.18 -4.70
CA ASN A 52 -6.58 8.86 -3.36
C ASN A 52 -7.74 9.09 -2.38
N MET A 53 -8.20 8.00 -1.76
CA MET A 53 -9.30 8.04 -0.82
C MET A 53 -8.79 7.71 0.58
N LYS A 54 -9.14 8.55 1.56
CA LYS A 54 -8.90 8.29 2.97
C LYS A 54 -10.16 7.71 3.60
N ILE A 55 -10.05 6.51 4.17
CA ILE A 55 -11.13 5.83 4.88
C ILE A 55 -10.71 5.61 6.33
N VAL A 56 -11.60 5.89 7.27
CA VAL A 56 -11.36 5.69 8.70
C VAL A 56 -12.23 4.54 9.20
N ILE A 57 -11.65 3.61 9.95
CA ILE A 57 -12.38 2.57 10.69
C ILE A 57 -12.51 3.03 12.13
N LYS A 58 -13.75 3.24 12.59
CA LYS A 58 -14.08 3.62 13.96
C LYS A 58 -14.91 2.53 14.64
N GLY A 59 -14.69 2.33 15.93
CA GLY A 59 -15.48 1.43 16.76
C GLY A 59 -14.76 1.10 18.06
N ASP A 60 -15.46 0.44 18.98
CA ASP A 60 -14.92 0.13 20.30
C ASP A 60 -13.77 -0.89 20.26
N ARG A 61 -13.11 -1.08 21.40
CA ARG A 61 -12.12 -2.17 21.54
C ARG A 61 -12.84 -3.53 21.40
N ASN A 62 -12.16 -4.49 20.77
CA ASN A 62 -12.63 -5.86 20.51
C ASN A 62 -13.82 -6.00 19.54
N VAL A 63 -14.13 -4.99 18.71
CA VAL A 63 -15.15 -5.15 17.64
C VAL A 63 -14.57 -5.73 16.34
N GLY A 64 -13.26 -5.98 16.28
CA GLY A 64 -12.59 -6.57 15.12
C GLY A 64 -12.04 -5.58 14.08
N LYS A 65 -11.86 -4.30 14.42
CA LYS A 65 -11.31 -3.26 13.51
C LYS A 65 -9.99 -3.65 12.86
N SER A 66 -9.02 -4.06 13.67
CA SER A 66 -7.69 -4.45 13.19
C SER A 66 -7.75 -5.74 12.38
N CYS A 67 -8.66 -6.67 12.70
CA CYS A 67 -8.91 -7.86 11.89
C CYS A 67 -9.50 -7.49 10.52
N LEU A 68 -10.40 -6.52 10.45
CA LEU A 68 -10.92 -5.98 9.19
C LEU A 68 -9.79 -5.34 8.37
N LEU A 69 -8.94 -4.53 8.99
CA LEU A 69 -7.78 -3.92 8.32
C LEU A 69 -6.86 -4.99 7.69
N LEU A 70 -6.50 -6.01 8.46
CA LEU A 70 -5.69 -7.14 7.98
C LEU A 70 -6.37 -7.84 6.80
N ARG A 71 -7.68 -8.08 6.89
CA ARG A 71 -8.43 -8.73 5.83
C ARG A 71 -8.45 -7.90 4.54
N LEU A 72 -8.58 -6.57 4.65
CA LEU A 72 -8.54 -5.65 3.53
C LEU A 72 -7.15 -5.64 2.85
N GLN A 73 -6.07 -5.84 3.60
CA GLN A 73 -4.72 -6.03 3.05
C GLN A 73 -4.51 -7.41 2.39
N GLY A 74 -5.47 -8.33 2.52
CA GLY A 74 -5.34 -9.71 2.04
C GLY A 74 -4.59 -10.65 3.00
N GLN A 75 -4.31 -10.23 4.23
CA GLN A 75 -3.71 -11.07 5.26
C GLN A 75 -4.73 -12.11 5.78
N PRO A 76 -4.26 -13.25 6.32
CA PRO A 76 -5.13 -14.24 6.94
C PRO A 76 -5.80 -13.68 8.20
N PHE A 77 -6.92 -14.29 8.56
CA PHE A 77 -7.60 -13.99 9.81
C PHE A 77 -6.73 -14.43 11.01
N LYS A 78 -6.68 -13.57 12.03
CA LYS A 78 -6.00 -13.85 13.31
C LYS A 78 -7.07 -13.87 14.40
N GLU A 79 -7.17 -15.01 15.09
CA GLU A 79 -8.14 -15.21 16.18
C GLU A 79 -7.67 -14.59 17.50
N GLU A 80 -6.34 -14.57 17.73
CA GLU A 80 -5.76 -13.99 18.93
C GLU A 80 -6.02 -12.48 19.02
N TYR A 81 -6.56 -12.04 20.15
CA TYR A 81 -6.82 -10.62 20.41
C TYR A 81 -5.55 -9.91 20.89
N LEU A 82 -4.95 -9.11 20.01
CA LEU A 82 -3.88 -8.17 20.34
C LEU A 82 -4.44 -6.73 20.26
N PRO A 83 -4.55 -5.99 21.38
CA PRO A 83 -5.03 -4.61 21.37
C PRO A 83 -4.05 -3.69 20.62
N SER A 84 -4.58 -2.88 19.70
CA SER A 84 -3.80 -1.82 19.02
C SER A 84 -3.49 -0.70 20.00
N ASP A 85 -2.20 -0.44 20.20
CA ASP A 85 -1.72 0.64 21.08
C ASP A 85 -1.67 2.00 20.38
N GLU A 86 -1.59 2.01 19.04
CA GLU A 86 -1.41 3.19 18.18
C GLU A 86 -2.27 3.06 16.91
N ILE A 87 -2.62 4.19 16.30
CA ILE A 87 -3.32 4.23 15.00
C ILE A 87 -2.49 3.52 13.95
N GLN A 88 -3.11 2.59 13.23
CA GLN A 88 -2.48 1.88 12.11
C GLN A 88 -3.05 2.37 10.78
N VAL A 89 -2.17 2.53 9.79
CA VAL A 89 -2.54 2.97 8.45
C VAL A 89 -2.12 1.93 7.42
N ALA A 90 -3.01 1.62 6.50
CA ALA A 90 -2.77 0.72 5.38
C ALA A 90 -3.09 1.40 4.06
N SER A 91 -2.19 1.28 3.08
CA SER A 91 -2.46 1.72 1.71
C SER A 91 -2.83 0.52 0.84
N ILE A 92 -4.05 0.50 0.33
CA ILE A 92 -4.60 -0.59 -0.48
C ILE A 92 -4.86 -0.05 -1.89
N GLN A 93 -4.31 -0.72 -2.90
CA GLN A 93 -4.63 -0.43 -4.29
C GLN A 93 -5.90 -1.18 -4.66
N TRP A 94 -6.98 -0.44 -4.91
CA TRP A 94 -8.25 -0.99 -5.33
C TRP A 94 -8.45 -0.75 -6.83
N SER A 95 -8.78 -1.83 -7.54
CA SER A 95 -9.15 -1.77 -8.95
C SER A 95 -10.66 -1.93 -9.04
N TYR A 96 -11.34 -0.96 -9.64
CA TYR A 96 -12.74 -1.15 -9.98
C TYR A 96 -12.85 -2.03 -11.24
N LYS A 97 -13.87 -2.89 -11.31
CA LYS A 97 -14.01 -3.84 -12.45
C LYS A 97 -14.63 -3.19 -13.69
N ALA A 98 -15.37 -2.10 -13.51
CA ALA A 98 -16.11 -1.47 -14.61
C ALA A 98 -15.40 -0.26 -15.22
N THR A 99 -14.41 0.32 -14.52
CA THR A 99 -13.56 1.39 -15.05
C THR A 99 -12.09 1.05 -14.82
N ASP A 100 -11.21 1.45 -15.75
CA ASP A 100 -9.76 1.25 -15.65
C ASP A 100 -9.08 2.21 -14.63
N ASP A 101 -9.82 2.67 -13.64
CA ASP A 101 -9.33 3.66 -12.69
C ASP A 101 -8.58 2.97 -11.56
N ILE A 102 -7.36 3.45 -11.30
CA ILE A 102 -6.53 3.01 -10.20
C ILE A 102 -6.86 3.87 -8.98
N VAL A 103 -7.52 3.27 -7.97
CA VAL A 103 -7.85 3.93 -6.71
C VAL A 103 -6.88 3.48 -5.64
N LYS A 104 -6.23 4.42 -4.96
CA LYS A 104 -5.44 4.16 -3.77
C LYS A 104 -6.29 4.51 -2.56
N VAL A 105 -6.59 3.53 -1.72
CA VAL A 105 -7.34 3.71 -0.49
C VAL A 105 -6.39 3.66 0.70
N GLU A 106 -6.31 4.74 1.45
CA GLU A 106 -5.61 4.81 2.73
C GLU A 106 -6.61 4.55 3.85
N VAL A 107 -6.53 3.36 4.45
CA VAL A 107 -7.40 2.90 5.52
C VAL A 107 -6.71 3.13 6.85
N TRP A 108 -7.38 3.85 7.75
CA TRP A 108 -6.89 4.22 9.08
C TRP A 108 -7.69 3.44 10.13
N ASP A 109 -7.06 2.49 10.82
CA ASP A 109 -7.61 1.83 12.01
C ASP A 109 -7.41 2.74 13.22
N VAL A 110 -8.49 3.36 13.68
CA VAL A 110 -8.44 4.39 14.72
C VAL A 110 -8.42 3.76 16.11
N VAL A 111 -7.49 4.23 16.91
CA VAL A 111 -7.41 3.95 18.34
C VAL A 111 -7.88 5.20 19.08
N ASP A 112 -9.01 5.11 19.78
CA ASP A 112 -9.57 6.26 20.51
C ASP A 112 -8.65 6.70 21.66
N LYS A 113 -8.14 5.74 22.43
CA LYS A 113 -7.18 5.97 23.52
C LYS A 113 -6.01 5.01 23.39
N GLY A 114 -4.81 5.51 23.15
CA GLY A 114 -3.60 4.70 23.11
C GLY A 114 -3.21 4.23 24.52
N LYS A 115 -2.38 3.18 24.60
CA LYS A 115 -1.72 2.86 25.88
C LYS A 115 -0.56 3.84 26.08
N LYS A 116 -0.57 4.54 27.21
CA LYS A 116 0.52 5.43 27.61
C LYS A 116 1.81 4.62 27.76
N ARG A 117 2.86 4.98 26.99
CA ARG A 117 4.19 4.38 27.16
C ARG A 117 4.72 4.77 28.54
N LYS A 118 5.13 3.77 29.33
CA LYS A 118 5.85 4.05 30.58
C LYS A 118 7.24 4.57 30.19
N PRO A 119 7.69 5.73 30.68
CA PRO A 119 9.01 6.23 30.37
C PRO A 119 10.05 5.18 30.78
N ILE A 120 10.90 4.77 29.83
CA ILE A 120 11.99 3.83 30.08
C ILE A 120 12.98 4.52 31.02
N LYS A 121 12.92 4.21 32.33
CA LYS A 121 13.97 4.57 33.29
C LYS A 121 15.22 3.75 32.95
N GLY A 122 16.08 4.27 32.08
CA GLY A 122 17.28 3.51 31.69
C GLY A 122 18.37 4.22 30.90
N LEU A 123 18.17 5.42 30.36
CA LEU A 123 19.26 6.17 29.76
C LEU A 123 19.14 7.66 30.07
N LYS A 124 19.75 8.06 31.18
CA LYS A 124 19.99 9.47 31.50
C LYS A 124 21.07 9.98 30.56
N LEU A 125 20.68 10.70 29.51
CA LEU A 125 21.55 11.72 28.93
C LEU A 125 21.28 12.98 29.75
N ASP A 126 22.13 13.20 30.76
CA ASP A 126 22.10 14.42 31.56
C ASP A 126 22.22 15.63 30.64
N ASN A 127 21.16 16.43 30.58
CA ASN A 127 21.28 17.88 30.45
C ASN A 127 20.51 18.48 31.62
N THR A 128 21.28 18.77 32.67
CA THR A 128 20.83 19.39 33.91
C THR A 128 20.34 20.81 33.65
N VAL A 129 19.03 21.04 33.75
CA VAL A 129 18.46 22.03 34.66
C VAL A 129 17.02 21.63 34.97
N ALA A 130 16.72 21.68 36.26
CA ALA A 130 15.47 21.30 36.85
C ALA A 130 14.28 22.08 36.26
N ASP A 131 13.22 21.36 35.92
CA ASP A 131 11.86 21.74 36.29
C ASP A 131 11.05 20.49 36.59
N ALA A 132 10.65 20.38 37.85
CA ALA A 132 9.95 19.27 38.46
C ALA A 132 8.42 19.39 38.31
N GLN A 133 7.92 19.91 37.19
CA GLN A 133 6.49 19.96 36.87
C GLN A 133 6.28 19.83 35.36
N GLY A 134 5.69 18.72 34.91
CA GLY A 134 5.15 18.60 33.55
C GLY A 134 6.11 18.06 32.48
N MET A 135 6.69 16.86 32.69
CA MET A 135 7.15 16.08 31.52
C MET A 135 5.93 15.86 30.62
N PRO A 136 5.95 16.25 29.33
CA PRO A 136 4.89 15.85 28.42
C PRO A 136 4.92 14.32 28.41
N GLU A 137 3.85 13.69 28.93
CA GLU A 137 3.59 12.28 28.67
C GLU A 137 3.80 12.07 27.17
N GLU A 138 4.67 11.13 26.80
CA GLU A 138 4.97 10.83 25.41
C GLU A 138 3.64 10.53 24.71
N ALA A 139 3.16 11.50 23.91
CA ALA A 139 1.80 11.49 23.38
C ALA A 139 1.61 10.22 22.54
N ALA A 140 0.61 9.42 22.88
CA ALA A 140 0.28 8.25 22.07
C ALA A 140 -0.25 8.73 20.71
N LEU A 141 0.07 7.99 19.65
CA LEU A 141 -0.48 8.24 18.31
C LEU A 141 -1.93 7.74 18.26
N ASP A 142 -2.82 8.44 18.96
CA ASP A 142 -4.24 8.13 19.08
C ASP A 142 -5.11 9.29 18.56
N ALA A 143 -6.43 9.09 18.61
CA ALA A 143 -7.40 10.06 18.11
C ALA A 143 -7.53 11.32 18.97
N GLU A 144 -6.98 11.34 20.20
CA GLU A 144 -6.94 12.54 21.04
C GLU A 144 -5.87 13.50 20.52
N PHE A 145 -4.73 12.98 20.06
CA PHE A 145 -3.62 13.78 19.55
C PHE A 145 -3.73 14.12 18.06
N ILE A 146 -4.27 13.20 17.25
CA ILE A 146 -4.34 13.33 15.78
C ILE A 146 -5.78 13.51 15.32
N ASP A 147 -6.05 14.57 14.56
CA ASP A 147 -7.32 14.71 13.84
C ASP A 147 -7.37 13.73 12.66
N VAL A 148 -7.86 12.53 12.96
CA VAL A 148 -8.04 11.44 11.98
C VAL A 148 -9.19 11.71 11.00
N TYR A 149 -10.12 12.61 11.31
CA TYR A 149 -11.31 12.86 10.48
C TYR A 149 -11.08 13.92 9.40
N LYS A 150 -10.08 14.78 9.58
CA LYS A 150 -9.70 15.76 8.55
C LYS A 150 -9.37 15.08 7.22
N GLY A 151 -10.07 15.49 6.16
CA GLY A 151 -9.86 15.00 4.80
C GLY A 151 -10.32 13.56 4.56
N THR A 152 -11.12 12.98 5.46
CA THR A 152 -11.65 11.62 5.32
C THR A 152 -12.81 11.59 4.32
N ASN A 153 -12.75 10.68 3.35
CA ASN A 153 -13.80 10.48 2.34
C ASN A 153 -14.92 9.56 2.82
N GLY A 154 -14.63 8.66 3.76
CA GLY A 154 -15.61 7.73 4.30
C GLY A 154 -15.21 7.15 5.65
N VAL A 155 -16.20 6.77 6.45
CA VAL A 155 -16.00 6.18 7.77
C VAL A 155 -16.72 4.82 7.81
N VAL A 156 -15.99 3.80 8.22
CA VAL A 156 -16.51 2.46 8.54
C VAL A 156 -16.73 2.40 10.04
N MET A 157 -17.99 2.38 10.47
CA MET A 157 -18.34 2.18 11.88
C MET A 157 -18.52 0.69 12.15
N MET A 158 -17.72 0.15 13.06
CA MET A 158 -17.79 -1.25 13.48
C MET A 158 -18.40 -1.37 14.87
N LEU A 159 -19.39 -2.26 14.97
CA LEU A 159 -20.09 -2.59 16.20
C LEU A 159 -20.07 -4.11 16.40
N ASP A 160 -19.86 -4.53 17.64
CA ASP A 160 -20.07 -5.91 18.06
C ASP A 160 -21.48 -6.05 18.63
N ILE A 161 -22.35 -6.77 17.91
CA ILE A 161 -23.75 -7.00 18.29
C ILE A 161 -23.90 -7.79 19.59
N THR A 162 -22.85 -8.45 20.06
CA THR A 162 -22.87 -9.24 21.30
C THR A 162 -22.57 -8.41 22.53
N LYS A 163 -22.07 -7.18 22.35
CA LYS A 163 -21.87 -6.22 23.44
C LYS A 163 -23.13 -5.38 23.59
N GLN A 164 -23.82 -5.55 24.71
CA GLN A 164 -24.95 -4.72 25.12
C GLN A 164 -24.48 -3.51 25.94
#